data_AF-A0A266N8Q0-F1
#
_entry.id   AF-A0A266N8Q0-F1
#
_cell.length_a   1.000
_cell.length_b   1.000
_cell.length_c   1.000
_cell.angle_alpha   90.00
_cell.angle_beta   90.00
_cell.angle_gamma   90.00
#
_symmetry.space_group_name_H-M   'P 1'
#
loop_
_entity.id
_entity.type
_entity.pdbx_description
1 polymer ?
#
loop_
_entity_poly.entity_id
_entity_poly.type
_entity_poly.pdbx_seq_one_letter_code
_entity_poly.pdbx_strand_id
1 'polypeptide(L)'
;MRVWFLSAALALMCMAQNAAAGTILIVGDSISAGFGLDTRLGWVSLLEQRLAQEGHPDQVVNASISGDTSAGGLARLPALLTEHKPDVVIVELGGNDGLRGQLPAQLKQNLAGMIDSAKTAGAKVLLLGMKLPPNYGKRYTDAFAEVYTQLAAEKQIALVPFFLEGVGGNPQWMQADGLHPAAAAQKRLLDNVWPVLKPLL
;
A
#
# COMPACT_ATOMS: atom_id res chain seq x y z
N MET A 1 -25.21 51.77 -2.29
CA MET A 1 -25.31 50.47 -1.59
C MET A 1 -25.07 49.26 -2.51
N ARG A 2 -24.15 49.32 -3.50
CA ARG A 2 -23.92 48.21 -4.46
C ARG A 2 -22.46 47.77 -4.62
N VAL A 3 -21.52 48.46 -3.99
CA VAL A 3 -20.08 48.18 -4.13
C VAL A 3 -19.56 47.22 -3.04
N TRP A 4 -20.30 47.05 -1.95
CA TRP A 4 -19.89 46.21 -0.81
C TRP A 4 -20.15 44.71 -1.01
N PHE A 5 -20.96 44.33 -2.00
CA PHE A 5 -21.24 42.92 -2.30
C PHE A 5 -20.18 42.28 -3.23
N LEU A 6 -19.43 43.08 -4.00
CA LEU A 6 -18.36 42.58 -4.87
C LEU A 6 -17.07 42.26 -4.11
N SER A 7 -16.80 42.96 -2.99
CA SER A 7 -15.60 42.72 -2.17
C SER A 7 -15.70 41.46 -1.31
N ALA A 8 -16.91 41.04 -0.92
CA ALA A 8 -17.13 39.82 -0.14
C ALA A 8 -16.99 38.55 -0.99
N ALA A 9 -17.31 38.62 -2.29
CA ALA A 9 -17.18 37.49 -3.20
C ALA A 9 -15.71 37.14 -3.53
N LEU A 10 -14.82 38.14 -3.51
CA LEU A 10 -13.39 37.94 -3.82
C LEU A 10 -12.59 37.35 -2.65
N ALA A 11 -13.04 37.56 -1.41
CA ALA A 11 -12.41 37.01 -0.21
C ALA A 11 -12.72 35.52 0.01
N LEU A 12 -13.86 35.01 -0.48
CA LEU A 12 -14.22 33.60 -0.38
C LEU A 12 -13.51 32.69 -1.40
N MET A 13 -12.96 33.23 -2.49
CA MET A 13 -12.21 32.45 -3.49
C MET A 13 -10.74 32.21 -3.12
N CYS A 14 -10.22 32.86 -2.07
CA CYS A 14 -8.83 32.70 -1.64
C CYS A 14 -8.63 31.65 -0.52
N MET A 15 -9.70 30.98 -0.09
CA MET A 15 -9.54 29.69 0.60
C MET A 15 -9.33 28.59 -0.44
N ALA A 16 -8.31 28.76 -1.29
CA ALA A 16 -7.60 27.59 -1.78
C ALA A 16 -7.09 26.91 -0.51
N GLN A 17 -7.80 25.86 -0.09
CA GLN A 17 -7.29 24.96 0.91
C GLN A 17 -5.96 24.48 0.36
N ASN A 18 -4.86 25.07 0.85
CA ASN A 18 -3.59 24.38 0.85
C ASN A 18 -3.85 23.14 1.69
N ALA A 19 -4.30 22.06 1.04
CA ALA A 19 -4.22 20.73 1.59
C ALA A 19 -2.75 20.57 1.94
N ALA A 20 -2.45 20.55 3.24
CA ALA A 20 -1.09 20.33 3.69
C ALA A 20 -0.62 19.01 3.06
N ALA A 21 0.60 19.00 2.53
CA ALA A 21 1.19 17.80 1.95
C ALA A 21 1.19 16.68 3.01
N GLY A 22 0.39 15.63 2.78
CA GLY A 22 0.36 14.46 3.64
C GLY A 22 1.55 13.55 3.39
N THR A 23 1.70 12.52 4.21
CA THR A 23 2.72 11.47 3.99
C THR A 23 2.08 10.10 3.84
N ILE A 24 2.43 9.42 2.74
CA ILE A 24 2.07 8.04 2.44
C ILE A 24 3.27 7.14 2.73
N LEU A 25 3.20 6.37 3.80
CA LEU A 25 4.24 5.41 4.17
C LEU A 25 3.90 4.03 3.58
N ILE A 26 4.82 3.46 2.80
CA ILE A 26 4.70 2.10 2.26
C ILE A 26 5.60 1.17 3.06
N VAL A 27 5.00 0.18 3.72
CA VAL A 27 5.68 -0.86 4.48
C VAL A 27 5.46 -2.17 3.74
N GLY A 28 6.34 -2.46 2.78
CA GLY A 28 6.24 -3.62 1.91
C GLY A 28 7.49 -4.49 1.84
N ASP A 29 7.48 -5.45 0.91
CA ASP A 29 8.60 -6.35 0.65
C ASP A 29 9.34 -6.06 -0.69
N SER A 30 9.85 -7.09 -1.35
CA SER A 30 10.58 -6.98 -2.62
C SER A 30 9.72 -6.43 -3.76
N ILE A 31 8.40 -6.66 -3.74
CA ILE A 31 7.49 -6.17 -4.78
C ILE A 31 7.46 -4.63 -4.75
N SER A 32 7.29 -4.07 -3.55
CA SER A 32 7.27 -2.61 -3.35
C SER A 32 8.66 -1.97 -3.31
N ALA A 33 9.71 -2.75 -3.00
CA ALA A 33 11.09 -2.30 -3.15
C ALA A 33 11.57 -2.24 -4.61
N GLY A 34 10.79 -2.79 -5.57
CA GLY A 34 11.16 -2.83 -6.99
C GLY A 34 12.31 -3.80 -7.28
N PHE A 35 12.33 -4.96 -6.62
CA PHE A 35 13.39 -5.96 -6.75
C PHE A 35 13.67 -6.34 -8.21
N GLY A 36 14.94 -6.34 -8.59
CA GLY A 36 15.39 -6.68 -9.94
C GLY A 36 15.09 -5.63 -11.01
N LEU A 37 14.51 -4.48 -10.63
CA LEU A 37 14.17 -3.39 -11.54
C LEU A 37 15.06 -2.17 -11.32
N ASP A 38 15.10 -1.30 -12.33
CA ASP A 38 15.35 0.11 -12.08
C ASP A 38 14.20 0.66 -11.24
N THR A 39 14.49 1.11 -10.02
CA THR A 39 13.47 1.51 -9.04
C THR A 39 12.57 2.64 -9.54
N ARG A 40 13.06 3.47 -10.48
CA ARG A 40 12.27 4.53 -11.14
C ARG A 40 11.08 3.99 -11.95
N LEU A 41 11.13 2.71 -12.32
CA LEU A 41 10.07 2.01 -13.03
C LEU A 41 9.12 1.28 -12.08
N GLY A 42 9.47 1.16 -10.80
CA GLY A 42 8.65 0.49 -9.78
C GLY A 42 7.32 1.21 -9.55
N TRP A 43 6.29 0.46 -9.14
CA TRP A 43 4.95 1.01 -8.94
C TRP A 43 4.91 2.16 -7.94
N VAL A 44 5.82 2.19 -6.97
CA VAL A 44 5.94 3.27 -5.98
C VAL A 44 6.43 4.58 -6.63
N SER A 45 7.44 4.52 -7.49
CA SER A 45 7.86 5.72 -8.25
C SER A 45 6.80 6.15 -9.27
N LEU A 46 6.05 5.20 -9.83
CA LEU A 46 4.89 5.52 -10.67
C LEU A 46 3.75 6.16 -9.85
N LEU A 47 3.58 5.78 -8.57
CA LEU A 47 2.62 6.40 -7.66
C LEU A 47 3.00 7.87 -7.42
N GLU A 48 4.26 8.16 -7.09
CA GLU A 48 4.77 9.53 -6.92
C GLU A 48 4.48 10.40 -8.15
N GLN A 49 4.73 9.87 -9.34
CA GLN A 49 4.44 10.56 -10.60
C GLN A 49 2.94 10.81 -10.78
N ARG A 50 2.09 9.83 -10.47
CA ARG A 50 0.63 9.96 -10.58
C ARG A 50 0.08 10.98 -9.59
N LEU A 51 0.58 10.99 -8.35
CA LEU A 51 0.19 11.99 -7.34
C LEU A 51 0.49 13.40 -7.84
N ALA A 52 1.71 13.63 -8.35
CA ALA A 52 2.09 14.93 -8.91
C ALA A 52 1.23 15.32 -10.12
N GLN A 53 0.91 14.37 -11.00
CA GLN A 53 0.06 14.61 -12.18
C GLN A 53 -1.40 14.92 -11.81
N GLU A 54 -1.93 14.28 -10.77
CA GLU A 54 -3.30 14.50 -10.29
C GLU A 54 -3.41 15.62 -9.25
N GLY A 55 -2.31 16.34 -8.97
CA GLY A 55 -2.29 17.50 -8.08
C GLY A 55 -2.33 17.16 -6.59
N HIS A 56 -1.98 15.94 -6.21
CA HIS A 56 -1.81 15.51 -4.82
C HIS A 56 -0.41 15.92 -4.33
N PRO A 57 -0.29 16.78 -3.30
CA PRO A 57 0.99 17.23 -2.78
C PRO A 57 1.67 16.21 -1.86
N ASP A 58 1.06 15.05 -1.64
CA ASP A 58 1.52 14.01 -0.71
C ASP A 58 2.93 13.50 -1.04
N GLN A 59 3.74 13.35 0.01
CA GLN A 59 5.05 12.70 -0.07
C GLN A 59 4.88 11.18 0.07
N VAL A 60 5.54 10.41 -0.79
CA VAL A 60 5.63 8.96 -0.65
C VAL A 60 6.94 8.59 0.05
N VAL A 61 6.85 7.76 1.08
CA VAL A 61 8.00 7.17 1.77
C VAL A 61 7.98 5.67 1.54
N ASN A 62 8.90 5.19 0.70
CA ASN A 62 9.04 3.77 0.45
C ASN A 62 9.96 3.11 1.49
N ALA A 63 9.38 2.52 2.52
CA ALA A 63 10.12 1.77 3.54
C ALA A 63 10.12 0.26 3.25
N SER A 64 10.01 -0.16 1.99
CA SER A 64 9.94 -1.58 1.64
C SER A 64 11.30 -2.26 1.64
N ILE A 65 11.36 -3.51 2.12
CA ILE A 65 12.62 -4.27 2.24
C ILE A 65 12.46 -5.62 1.55
N SER A 66 13.35 -5.94 0.61
CA SER A 66 13.30 -7.23 -0.08
C SER A 66 13.44 -8.41 0.89
N GLY A 67 12.52 -9.37 0.83
CA GLY A 67 12.51 -10.57 1.68
C GLY A 67 11.90 -10.36 3.08
N ASP A 68 11.35 -9.18 3.36
CA ASP A 68 10.73 -8.86 4.64
C ASP A 68 9.45 -9.68 4.87
N THR A 69 9.21 -10.06 6.12
CA THR A 69 7.98 -10.76 6.54
C THR A 69 7.07 -9.83 7.32
N SER A 70 5.84 -10.26 7.57
CA SER A 70 4.93 -9.53 8.46
C SER A 70 5.52 -9.29 9.85
N ALA A 71 6.34 -10.21 10.37
CA ALA A 71 7.04 -10.05 11.64
C ALA A 71 8.13 -8.96 11.59
N GLY A 72 8.90 -8.91 10.50
CA GLY A 72 9.92 -7.87 10.29
C GLY A 72 9.30 -6.49 10.12
N GLY A 73 8.24 -6.39 9.30
CA GLY A 73 7.43 -5.19 9.16
C GLY A 73 6.85 -4.68 10.47
N LEU A 74 6.28 -5.56 11.28
CA LEU A 74 5.74 -5.22 12.60
C LEU A 74 6.83 -4.66 13.52
N ALA A 75 8.02 -5.27 13.54
CA ALA A 75 9.10 -4.84 14.42
C ALA A 75 9.62 -3.44 14.10
N ARG A 76 9.66 -3.05 12.82
CA ARG A 76 10.19 -1.75 12.38
C ARG A 76 9.16 -0.62 12.29
N LEU A 77 7.87 -0.97 12.21
CA LEU A 77 6.80 0.01 12.02
C LEU A 77 6.77 1.14 13.09
N PRO A 78 6.95 0.90 14.41
CA PRO A 78 6.86 1.97 15.40
C PRO A 78 7.85 3.12 15.18
N ALA A 79 9.09 2.80 14.76
CA ALA A 79 10.10 3.80 14.44
C ALA A 79 9.67 4.63 13.21
N LEU A 80 9.20 3.96 12.15
CA LEU A 80 8.74 4.61 10.92
C LEU A 80 7.54 5.53 11.17
N LEU A 81 6.59 5.11 12.01
CA LEU A 81 5.44 5.94 12.39
C LEU A 81 5.86 7.20 13.14
N THR A 82 6.84 7.08 14.04
CA THR A 82 7.37 8.21 14.82
C THR A 82 8.14 9.18 13.95
N GLU A 83 8.95 8.66 13.03
CA GLU A 83 9.80 9.45 12.13
C GLU A 83 9.00 10.21 11.08
N HIS A 84 8.08 9.52 10.39
CA HIS A 84 7.41 10.06 9.22
C HIS A 84 6.01 10.61 9.49
N LYS A 85 5.37 10.24 10.62
CA LYS A 85 4.01 10.68 11.00
C LYS A 85 3.01 10.61 9.82
N PRO A 86 2.86 9.44 9.19
CA PRO A 86 2.08 9.32 7.95
C PRO A 86 0.58 9.52 8.17
N ASP A 87 -0.09 10.09 7.16
CA ASP A 87 -1.55 10.15 7.07
C ASP A 87 -2.14 8.85 6.51
N VAL A 88 -1.36 8.16 5.66
CA VAL A 88 -1.71 6.86 5.08
C VAL A 88 -0.55 5.88 5.25
N VAL A 89 -0.85 4.69 5.77
CA VAL A 89 0.09 3.55 5.77
C VAL A 89 -0.43 2.50 4.81
N ILE A 90 0.37 2.18 3.78
CA ILE A 90 0.14 1.06 2.88
C ILE A 90 0.95 -0.13 3.38
N VAL A 91 0.28 -1.24 3.70
CA VAL A 91 0.92 -2.48 4.15
C VAL A 91 0.87 -3.51 3.04
N GLU A 92 2.05 -3.93 2.57
CA GLU A 92 2.23 -4.91 1.49
C GLU A 92 3.16 -6.02 1.97
N LEU A 93 2.67 -6.85 2.90
CA LEU A 93 3.46 -7.91 3.52
C LEU A 93 2.67 -9.22 3.59
N GLY A 94 3.43 -10.31 3.72
CA GLY A 94 2.92 -11.67 3.88
C GLY A 94 3.32 -12.61 2.76
N GLY A 95 3.76 -12.11 1.60
CA GLY A 95 4.27 -12.94 0.50
C GLY A 95 5.38 -13.88 0.99
N ASN A 96 6.38 -13.34 1.67
CA ASN A 96 7.48 -14.13 2.25
C ASN A 96 7.03 -15.08 3.37
N ASP A 97 6.07 -14.69 4.22
CA ASP A 97 5.49 -15.55 5.25
C ASP A 97 4.86 -16.80 4.62
N GLY A 98 4.05 -16.58 3.58
CA GLY A 98 3.37 -17.63 2.84
C GLY A 98 4.31 -18.55 2.06
N LEU A 99 5.29 -17.97 1.35
CA LEU A 99 6.31 -18.74 0.63
C LEU A 99 7.19 -19.59 1.55
N ARG A 100 7.38 -19.16 2.81
CA ARG A 100 8.09 -19.89 3.86
C ARG A 100 7.20 -20.87 4.64
N GLY A 101 5.92 -21.00 4.28
CA GLY A 101 5.00 -21.95 4.94
C GLY A 101 4.63 -21.57 6.37
N GLN A 102 4.73 -20.29 6.75
CA GLN A 102 4.37 -19.83 8.09
C GLN A 102 2.86 -19.93 8.32
N LEU A 103 2.44 -20.03 9.58
CA LEU A 103 1.03 -20.19 9.92
C LEU A 103 0.23 -18.91 9.54
N PRO A 104 -0.90 -19.01 8.81
CA PRO A 104 -1.74 -17.85 8.49
C PRO A 104 -2.23 -17.10 9.74
N ALA A 105 -2.39 -17.80 10.87
CA ALA A 105 -2.73 -17.17 12.14
C ALA A 105 -1.63 -16.19 12.64
N GLN A 106 -0.35 -16.54 12.45
CA GLN A 106 0.76 -15.66 12.82
C GLN A 106 0.82 -14.44 11.89
N LEU A 107 0.64 -14.65 10.58
CA LEU A 107 0.51 -13.57 9.61
C LEU A 107 -0.61 -12.61 10.02
N LYS A 108 -1.80 -13.15 10.35
CA LYS A 108 -2.95 -12.36 10.78
C LYS A 108 -2.64 -11.53 12.02
N GLN A 109 -2.02 -12.13 13.04
CA GLN A 109 -1.62 -11.43 14.27
C GLN A 109 -0.64 -10.30 13.98
N ASN A 110 0.37 -10.54 13.15
CA ASN A 110 1.38 -9.53 12.83
C ASN A 110 0.77 -8.36 12.07
N LEU A 111 0.00 -8.64 11.02
CA LEU A 111 -0.69 -7.60 10.24
C LEU A 111 -1.70 -6.84 11.10
N ALA A 112 -2.44 -7.51 11.99
CA ALA A 112 -3.33 -6.84 12.94
C ALA A 112 -2.59 -5.83 13.82
N GLY A 113 -1.43 -6.24 14.37
CA GLY A 113 -0.59 -5.35 15.18
C GLY A 113 -0.07 -4.13 14.41
N MET A 114 0.27 -4.32 13.12
CA MET A 114 0.66 -3.22 12.25
C MET A 114 -0.50 -2.25 11.99
N ILE A 115 -1.67 -2.78 11.68
CA ILE A 115 -2.90 -1.99 11.44
C ILE A 115 -3.25 -1.18 12.69
N ASP A 116 -3.23 -1.83 13.87
CA ASP A 116 -3.53 -1.17 15.14
C ASP A 116 -2.54 -0.05 15.43
N SER A 117 -1.23 -0.30 15.27
CA SER A 117 -0.18 0.71 15.50
C SER A 117 -0.34 1.91 14.57
N ALA A 118 -0.61 1.69 13.28
CA ALA A 118 -0.83 2.76 12.32
C ALA A 118 -2.07 3.59 12.65
N LYS A 119 -3.19 2.95 13.02
CA LYS A 119 -4.41 3.64 13.45
C LYS A 119 -4.20 4.44 14.73
N THR A 120 -3.47 3.88 15.70
CA THR A 120 -3.11 4.59 16.94
C THR A 120 -2.25 5.82 16.66
N ALA A 121 -1.39 5.79 15.65
CA ALA A 121 -0.62 6.94 15.18
C ALA A 121 -1.47 7.96 14.39
N GLY A 122 -2.76 7.70 14.18
CA GLY A 122 -3.67 8.60 13.45
C GLY A 122 -3.74 8.35 11.94
N ALA A 123 -3.03 7.34 11.41
CA ALA A 123 -2.99 7.06 9.99
C ALA A 123 -4.21 6.24 9.52
N LYS A 124 -4.69 6.54 8.31
CA LYS A 124 -5.54 5.62 7.54
C LYS A 124 -4.68 4.45 7.07
N VAL A 125 -5.28 3.26 6.94
CA VAL A 125 -4.55 2.06 6.52
C VAL A 125 -5.13 1.50 5.23
N LEU A 126 -4.25 1.21 4.28
CA LEU A 126 -4.53 0.44 3.07
C LEU A 126 -3.76 -0.88 3.13
N LEU A 127 -4.48 -1.99 3.18
CA LEU A 127 -3.89 -3.33 3.13
C LEU A 127 -3.87 -3.85 1.70
N LEU A 128 -2.71 -4.35 1.24
CA LEU A 128 -2.56 -4.98 -0.06
C LEU A 128 -2.56 -6.51 0.11
N GLY A 129 -3.61 -7.15 -0.38
CA GLY A 129 -3.83 -8.59 -0.25
C GLY A 129 -2.94 -9.41 -1.18
N MET A 130 -2.46 -10.56 -0.69
CA MET A 130 -1.62 -11.48 -1.43
C MET A 130 -2.28 -12.85 -1.58
N LYS A 131 -1.90 -13.56 -2.65
CA LYS A 131 -2.26 -14.96 -2.88
C LYS A 131 -1.00 -15.75 -3.19
N LEU A 132 -0.99 -17.01 -2.81
CA LEU A 132 0.14 -17.90 -3.04
C LEU A 132 -0.08 -18.78 -4.27
N PRO A 133 1.01 -19.25 -4.90
CA PRO A 133 0.95 -20.27 -5.93
C PRO A 133 0.21 -21.55 -5.48
N PRO A 134 -0.48 -22.26 -6.39
CA PRO A 134 -1.35 -23.39 -6.04
C PRO A 134 -0.60 -24.63 -5.50
N ASN A 135 0.72 -24.72 -5.70
CA ASN A 135 1.57 -25.83 -5.24
C ASN A 135 1.75 -25.90 -3.71
N TYR A 136 1.25 -24.91 -2.95
CA TYR A 136 1.25 -24.92 -1.48
C TYR A 136 0.01 -25.61 -0.86
N GLY A 137 -0.91 -26.09 -1.69
CA GLY A 137 -2.11 -26.80 -1.27
C GLY A 137 -3.28 -25.87 -0.94
N LYS A 138 -4.46 -26.22 -1.47
CA LYS A 138 -5.66 -25.37 -1.44
C LYS A 138 -6.03 -24.88 -0.04
N ARG A 139 -6.00 -25.77 0.97
CA ARG A 139 -6.34 -25.42 2.35
C ARG A 139 -5.45 -24.30 2.89
N TYR A 140 -4.16 -24.35 2.60
CA TYR A 140 -3.21 -23.35 3.07
C TYR A 140 -3.35 -22.04 2.29
N THR A 141 -3.44 -22.11 0.96
CA THR A 141 -3.56 -20.93 0.08
C THR A 141 -4.86 -20.17 0.34
N ASP A 142 -5.97 -20.87 0.59
CA ASP A 142 -7.25 -20.25 0.94
C ASP A 142 -7.17 -19.56 2.29
N ALA A 143 -6.68 -20.26 3.33
CA ALA A 143 -6.54 -19.70 4.68
C ALA A 143 -5.59 -18.49 4.69
N PHE A 144 -4.52 -18.51 3.89
CA PHE A 144 -3.60 -17.39 3.71
C PHE A 144 -4.31 -16.18 3.09
N ALA A 145 -5.01 -16.36 1.97
CA ALA A 145 -5.70 -15.26 1.28
C ALA A 145 -6.83 -14.66 2.14
N GLU A 146 -7.52 -15.50 2.92
CA GLU A 146 -8.63 -15.09 3.78
C GLU A 146 -8.19 -14.13 4.91
N VAL A 147 -6.94 -14.21 5.36
CA VAL A 147 -6.37 -13.30 6.38
C VAL A 147 -6.62 -11.84 6.03
N TYR A 148 -6.34 -11.45 4.77
CA TYR A 148 -6.45 -10.07 4.32
C TYR A 148 -7.90 -9.57 4.34
N THR A 149 -8.84 -10.38 3.86
CA THR A 149 -10.27 -10.03 3.88
C THR A 149 -10.85 -9.98 5.28
N GLN A 150 -10.44 -10.90 6.17
CA GLN A 150 -10.87 -10.88 7.57
C GLN A 150 -10.35 -9.64 8.29
N LEU A 151 -9.06 -9.31 8.15
CA LEU A 151 -8.49 -8.12 8.78
C LEU A 151 -9.14 -6.83 8.29
N ALA A 152 -9.40 -6.71 7.00
CA ALA A 152 -10.06 -5.54 6.44
C ALA A 152 -11.45 -5.31 7.07
N ALA A 153 -12.24 -6.38 7.20
CA ALA A 153 -13.55 -6.34 7.85
C ALA A 153 -13.45 -6.06 9.36
N GLU A 154 -12.60 -6.79 10.08
CA GLU A 154 -12.42 -6.69 11.53
C GLU A 154 -11.90 -5.32 11.96
N LYS A 155 -10.96 -4.75 11.20
CA LYS A 155 -10.30 -3.48 11.53
C LYS A 155 -10.93 -2.28 10.82
N GLN A 156 -11.89 -2.51 9.93
CA GLN A 156 -12.57 -1.51 9.12
C GLN A 156 -11.57 -0.62 8.35
N ILE A 157 -10.71 -1.26 7.57
CA ILE A 157 -9.68 -0.58 6.77
C ILE A 157 -9.90 -0.83 5.28
N ALA A 158 -9.24 -0.02 4.46
CA ALA A 158 -9.27 -0.18 3.01
C ALA A 158 -8.43 -1.41 2.59
N LEU A 159 -8.89 -2.11 1.54
CA LEU A 159 -8.27 -3.35 1.07
C LEU A 159 -8.22 -3.37 -0.47
N VAL A 160 -7.06 -3.70 -1.01
CA VAL A 160 -6.94 -4.27 -2.36
C VAL A 160 -6.94 -5.79 -2.20
N PRO A 161 -8.00 -6.53 -2.59
CA PRO A 161 -8.12 -7.95 -2.26
C PRO A 161 -7.01 -8.83 -2.82
N PHE A 162 -6.51 -8.48 -4.00
CA PHE A 162 -5.32 -9.09 -4.57
C PHE A 162 -4.50 -8.04 -5.31
N PHE A 163 -3.32 -7.72 -4.78
CA PHE A 163 -2.46 -6.68 -5.33
C PHE A 163 -1.94 -7.02 -6.73
N LEU A 164 -1.59 -8.29 -6.96
CA LEU A 164 -1.10 -8.79 -8.25
C LEU A 164 -2.23 -9.21 -9.21
N GLU A 165 -3.46 -8.70 -9.04
CA GLU A 165 -4.59 -9.02 -9.93
C GLU A 165 -4.27 -8.67 -11.40
N GLY A 166 -4.42 -9.64 -12.30
CA GLY A 166 -4.03 -9.53 -13.71
C GLY A 166 -2.52 -9.59 -13.99
N VAL A 167 -1.68 -9.80 -12.98
CA VAL A 167 -0.21 -9.92 -13.08
C VAL A 167 0.25 -11.31 -12.63
N GLY A 168 -0.11 -11.70 -11.40
CA GLY A 168 0.34 -12.93 -10.77
C GLY A 168 -0.01 -14.17 -11.59
N GLY A 169 1.00 -15.03 -11.82
CA GLY A 169 0.85 -16.26 -12.60
C GLY A 169 0.88 -16.08 -14.12
N ASN A 170 1.07 -14.86 -14.64
CA ASN A 170 1.27 -14.63 -16.07
C ASN A 170 2.76 -14.41 -16.39
N PRO A 171 3.43 -15.33 -17.12
CA PRO A 171 4.86 -15.22 -17.44
C PRO A 171 5.27 -13.95 -18.19
N GLN A 172 4.35 -13.28 -18.90
CA GLN A 172 4.65 -12.02 -19.59
C GLN A 172 4.77 -10.83 -18.62
N TRP A 173 4.15 -10.93 -17.45
CA TRP A 173 4.12 -9.87 -16.44
C TRP A 173 5.01 -10.17 -15.23
N MET A 174 5.63 -11.35 -15.19
CA MET A 174 6.52 -11.79 -14.12
C MET A 174 7.97 -11.84 -14.59
N GLN A 175 8.89 -11.72 -13.65
CA GLN A 175 10.31 -12.00 -13.85
C GLN A 175 10.54 -13.51 -13.99
N ALA A 176 11.76 -13.91 -14.34
CA ALA A 176 12.11 -15.31 -14.61
C ALA A 176 11.90 -16.25 -13.40
N ASP A 177 11.87 -15.71 -12.18
CA ASP A 177 11.59 -16.48 -10.96
C ASP A 177 10.10 -16.80 -10.76
N GLY A 178 9.20 -16.16 -11.53
CA GLY A 178 7.75 -16.33 -11.40
C GLY A 178 7.14 -15.76 -10.11
N LEU A 179 7.91 -15.03 -9.31
CA LEU A 179 7.48 -14.46 -8.02
C LEU A 179 7.43 -12.94 -8.07
N HIS A 180 8.37 -12.30 -8.77
CA HIS A 180 8.45 -10.85 -8.83
C HIS A 180 7.81 -10.29 -10.11
N PRO A 181 7.01 -9.22 -10.03
CA PRO A 181 6.49 -8.56 -11.22
C PRO A 181 7.60 -7.91 -12.06
N ALA A 182 7.50 -8.01 -13.38
CA ALA A 182 8.42 -7.36 -14.31
C ALA A 182 8.14 -5.85 -14.44
N ALA A 183 9.05 -5.10 -15.07
CA ALA A 183 8.89 -3.67 -15.32
C ALA A 183 7.56 -3.35 -16.05
N ALA A 184 7.17 -4.18 -17.02
CA ALA A 184 5.94 -4.00 -17.78
C ALA A 184 4.67 -4.09 -16.92
N ALA A 185 4.73 -4.77 -15.77
CA ALA A 185 3.59 -4.97 -14.87
C ALA A 185 3.38 -3.81 -13.86
N GLN A 186 4.39 -2.96 -13.65
CA GLN A 186 4.39 -1.99 -12.56
C GLN A 186 3.24 -0.97 -12.66
N LYS A 187 2.89 -0.57 -13.89
CA LYS A 187 1.70 0.28 -14.12
C LYS A 187 0.40 -0.43 -13.70
N ARG A 188 0.26 -1.73 -13.98
CA ARG A 188 -0.92 -2.52 -13.59
C ARG A 188 -1.02 -2.65 -12.07
N LEU A 189 0.10 -2.82 -11.38
CA LEU A 189 0.12 -2.81 -9.90
C LEU A 189 -0.41 -1.48 -9.35
N LEU A 190 0.08 -0.36 -9.87
CA LEU A 190 -0.43 0.96 -9.49
C LEU A 190 -1.92 1.11 -9.81
N ASP A 191 -2.38 0.62 -10.97
CA ASP A 191 -3.79 0.67 -11.37
C ASP A 191 -4.69 -0.19 -10.46
N ASN A 192 -4.16 -1.25 -9.84
CA ASN A 192 -4.88 -2.04 -8.82
C ASN A 192 -4.97 -1.30 -7.47
N VAL A 193 -3.95 -0.51 -7.11
CA VAL A 193 -3.88 0.25 -5.85
C VAL A 193 -4.70 1.54 -5.91
N TRP A 194 -4.60 2.26 -7.03
CA TRP A 194 -5.09 3.63 -7.17
C TRP A 194 -6.56 3.85 -6.79
N PRO A 195 -7.54 3.01 -7.22
CA PRO A 195 -8.95 3.23 -6.89
C PRO A 195 -9.25 3.16 -5.40
N VAL A 196 -8.43 2.45 -4.64
CA VAL A 196 -8.60 2.26 -3.20
C VAL A 196 -7.78 3.28 -2.41
N LEU A 197 -6.61 3.67 -2.93
CA LEU A 197 -5.76 4.69 -2.30
C LEU A 197 -6.36 6.09 -2.45
N LYS A 198 -6.85 6.46 -3.63
CA LYS A 198 -7.30 7.83 -3.93
C LYS A 198 -8.33 8.38 -2.92
N PRO A 199 -9.34 7.62 -2.45
CA PRO A 199 -10.28 8.10 -1.43
C PRO A 199 -9.67 8.29 -0.03
N LEU A 200 -8.45 7.82 0.22
CA LEU A 200 -7.74 7.98 1.49
C LEU A 200 -6.88 9.24 1.52
N LEU A 201 -6.59 9.85 0.36
CA LEU A 201 -5.85 11.10 0.22
C LEU A 201 -6.72 12.30 0.63
#